data_AF-G7VB50-F1
#
_entry.id   AF-G7VB50-F1
#
_cell.length_a   1.000
_cell.length_b   1.000
_cell.length_c   1.000
_cell.angle_alpha   90.00
_cell.angle_beta   90.00
_cell.angle_gamma   90.00
#
_symmetry.space_group_name_H-M   'P 1'
#
loop_
_entity.id
_entity.type
_entity.pdbx_description
1 polymer ?
#
loop_
_entity_poly.entity_id
_entity_poly.type
_entity_poly.pdbx_seq_one_letter_code
_entity_poly.pdbx_strand_id
1 'polypeptide(L)'
;MEALVSAGKRLVFDIGREMFIKTAVRRLMGPPPWAFIGRRGLREVVLWLVSDKAMNGAEIIRAVEDVTWGFWRPSPGSVYPLLKQLEAEGLVRRRSDGRYELTESGRGAVKLIPWLRGPRLGAPRSVGEIVEEIESWAMYLSDLAVSDPEKVSPYKERVRQIAELLKKVSEV
;
A
#
# COMPACT_ATOMS: atom_id res chain seq x y z
N MET A 1 6.69 -32.02 -25.47
CA MET A 1 5.38 -31.91 -24.79
C MET A 1 5.48 -31.20 -23.44
N GLU A 2 6.57 -31.39 -22.66
CA GLU A 2 6.77 -30.70 -21.36
C GLU A 2 6.91 -29.17 -21.44
N ALA A 3 7.53 -28.62 -22.50
CA ALA A 3 7.71 -27.18 -22.64
C ALA A 3 6.39 -26.40 -22.79
N LEU A 4 5.40 -26.98 -23.49
CA LEU A 4 4.07 -26.38 -23.69
C LEU A 4 3.22 -26.45 -22.41
N VAL A 5 3.37 -27.51 -21.60
CA VAL A 5 2.72 -27.63 -20.29
C VAL A 5 3.30 -26.64 -19.28
N SER A 6 4.63 -26.40 -19.32
CA SER A 6 5.31 -25.40 -18.48
C SER A 6 4.93 -23.96 -18.85
N ALA A 7 4.85 -23.65 -20.15
CA ALA A 7 4.39 -22.35 -20.65
C ALA A 7 2.92 -22.09 -20.32
N GLY A 8 2.04 -23.11 -20.47
CA GLY A 8 0.63 -23.03 -20.12
C GLY A 8 0.39 -22.84 -18.61
N LYS A 9 1.15 -23.54 -17.76
CA LYS A 9 1.09 -23.33 -16.29
C LYS A 9 1.55 -21.94 -15.89
N ARG A 10 2.62 -21.42 -16.51
CA ARG A 10 3.13 -20.07 -16.23
C ARG A 10 2.14 -19.00 -16.67
N LEU A 11 1.53 -19.15 -17.84
CA LEU A 11 0.51 -18.23 -18.37
C LEU A 11 -0.76 -18.21 -17.52
N VAL A 12 -1.26 -19.38 -17.08
CA VAL A 12 -2.42 -19.46 -16.17
C VAL A 12 -2.08 -18.89 -14.79
N PHE A 13 -0.85 -19.04 -14.31
CA PHE A 13 -0.38 -18.44 -13.05
C PHE A 13 -0.22 -16.91 -13.15
N ASP A 14 0.26 -16.40 -14.27
CA ASP A 14 0.41 -14.97 -14.54
C ASP A 14 -0.95 -14.29 -14.77
N ILE A 15 -1.86 -14.91 -15.52
CA ILE A 15 -3.24 -14.43 -15.70
C ILE A 15 -4.01 -14.47 -14.37
N GLY A 16 -3.86 -15.56 -13.59
CA GLY A 16 -4.43 -15.67 -12.26
C GLY A 16 -3.89 -14.60 -11.31
N ARG A 17 -2.59 -14.27 -11.39
CA ARG A 17 -1.95 -13.21 -10.60
C ARG A 17 -2.39 -11.80 -11.05
N GLU A 18 -2.48 -11.52 -12.35
CA GLU A 18 -2.95 -10.22 -12.88
C GLU A 18 -4.43 -9.97 -12.57
N MET A 19 -5.28 -10.99 -12.74
CA MET A 19 -6.72 -10.89 -12.44
C MET A 19 -6.97 -10.79 -10.93
N PHE A 20 -6.11 -11.42 -10.13
CA PHE A 20 -6.11 -11.29 -8.68
C PHE A 20 -5.60 -9.91 -8.23
N ILE A 21 -4.58 -9.32 -8.86
CA ILE A 21 -4.13 -7.94 -8.58
C ILE A 21 -5.26 -6.95 -8.84
N LYS A 22 -5.92 -7.01 -10.01
CA LYS A 22 -7.05 -6.12 -10.38
C LYS A 22 -8.26 -6.25 -9.43
N THR A 23 -8.45 -7.42 -8.82
CA THR A 23 -9.59 -7.66 -7.91
C THR A 23 -9.22 -7.40 -6.44
N ALA A 24 -7.96 -7.65 -6.05
CA ALA A 24 -7.45 -7.51 -4.70
C ALA A 24 -7.16 -6.04 -4.34
N VAL A 25 -6.67 -5.21 -5.27
CA VAL A 25 -6.47 -3.76 -5.02
C VAL A 25 -7.78 -3.08 -4.58
N ARG A 26 -8.93 -3.60 -5.03
CA ARG A 26 -10.24 -3.06 -4.69
C ARG A 26 -10.80 -3.56 -3.34
N ARG A 27 -10.18 -4.56 -2.70
CA ARG A 27 -10.76 -5.27 -1.53
C ARG A 27 -9.79 -5.69 -0.43
N LEU A 28 -8.49 -5.47 -0.57
CA LEU A 28 -7.49 -5.77 0.46
C LEU A 28 -6.85 -4.50 1.00
N MET A 29 -6.50 -4.57 2.29
CA MET A 29 -5.92 -3.50 3.08
C MET A 29 -4.99 -2.63 2.23
N GLY A 30 -5.27 -1.32 2.23
CA GLY A 30 -4.34 -0.34 1.69
C GLY A 30 -2.96 -0.47 2.36
N PRO A 31 -1.95 0.24 1.85
CA PRO A 31 -0.62 0.23 2.45
C PRO A 31 -0.73 0.42 3.97
N PRO A 32 -0.01 -0.38 4.77
CA PRO A 32 -0.08 -0.23 6.23
C PRO A 32 0.40 1.17 6.63
N PRO A 33 -0.01 1.71 7.79
CA PRO A 33 0.29 3.10 8.14
C PRO A 33 1.78 3.46 8.10
N TRP A 34 2.66 2.54 8.48
CA TRP A 34 4.12 2.71 8.39
C TRP A 34 4.62 2.98 6.96
N ALA A 35 3.90 2.50 5.93
CA ALA A 35 4.20 2.79 4.52
C ALA A 35 4.04 4.27 4.17
N PHE A 36 3.44 5.08 5.04
CA PHE A 36 3.20 6.51 4.79
C PHE A 36 4.07 7.43 5.66
N ILE A 37 4.76 6.88 6.67
CA ILE A 37 5.54 7.66 7.63
C ILE A 37 6.83 8.21 6.97
N GLY A 38 7.06 9.52 7.11
CA GLY A 38 8.32 10.17 6.73
C GLY A 38 8.54 10.48 5.24
N ARG A 39 7.47 10.63 4.43
CA ARG A 39 7.51 10.85 2.94
C ARG A 39 8.16 9.72 2.12
N ARG A 40 8.75 8.71 2.77
CA ARG A 40 9.55 7.68 2.10
C ARG A 40 8.73 6.67 1.31
N GLY A 41 7.44 6.49 1.60
CA GLY A 41 6.61 5.54 0.87
C GLY A 41 5.67 6.12 -0.17
N LEU A 42 5.64 7.45 -0.38
CA LEU A 42 4.76 8.04 -1.42
C LEU A 42 5.05 7.46 -2.80
N ARG A 43 6.33 7.22 -3.10
CA ARG A 43 6.80 6.65 -4.34
C ARG A 43 6.19 5.28 -4.62
N GLU A 44 6.31 4.38 -3.66
CA GLU A 44 5.82 3.02 -3.74
C GLU A 44 4.28 2.99 -3.78
N VAL A 45 3.62 3.86 -3.02
CA VAL A 45 2.16 4.00 -3.05
C VAL A 45 1.69 4.48 -4.42
N VAL A 46 2.36 5.46 -5.03
CA VAL A 46 2.03 5.92 -6.38
C VAL A 46 2.21 4.80 -7.40
N LEU A 47 3.34 4.07 -7.34
CA LEU A 47 3.57 2.93 -8.23
C LEU A 47 2.52 1.83 -8.04
N TRP A 48 2.12 1.54 -6.81
CA TRP A 48 1.06 0.59 -6.50
C TRP A 48 -0.31 1.04 -7.05
N LEU A 49 -0.70 2.30 -6.83
CA LEU A 49 -1.95 2.84 -7.36
C LEU A 49 -2.01 2.81 -8.89
N VAL A 50 -0.92 3.23 -9.54
CA VAL A 50 -0.81 3.25 -11.01
C VAL A 50 -0.71 1.83 -11.59
N SER A 51 -0.33 0.82 -10.78
CA SER A 51 -0.36 -0.59 -11.17
C SER A 51 -1.76 -1.14 -11.38
N ASP A 52 -2.75 -0.59 -10.67
CA ASP A 52 -4.16 -1.01 -10.78
C ASP A 52 -4.84 -0.39 -12.01
N LYS A 53 -4.69 0.92 -12.17
CA LYS A 53 -5.20 1.66 -13.33
C LYS A 53 -4.38 2.91 -13.60
N ALA A 54 -4.41 3.38 -14.84
CA ALA A 54 -3.79 4.65 -15.19
C ALA A 54 -4.49 5.81 -14.46
N MET A 55 -3.71 6.70 -13.82
CA MET A 55 -4.21 7.83 -13.02
C MET A 55 -3.43 9.12 -13.29
N ASN A 56 -4.10 10.27 -13.25
CA ASN A 56 -3.45 11.58 -13.22
C ASN A 56 -3.09 11.99 -11.78
N GLY A 57 -2.32 13.06 -11.62
CA GLY A 57 -1.86 13.52 -10.30
C GLY A 57 -3.00 13.82 -9.31
N ALA A 58 -4.11 14.37 -9.77
CA ALA A 58 -5.27 14.67 -8.92
C ALA A 58 -6.05 13.41 -8.51
N GLU A 59 -6.11 12.40 -9.37
CA GLU A 59 -6.67 11.08 -9.04
C GLU A 59 -5.79 10.35 -8.02
N ILE A 60 -4.47 10.41 -8.17
CA ILE A 60 -3.51 9.83 -7.21
C ILE A 60 -3.67 10.45 -5.83
N ILE A 61 -3.72 11.78 -5.71
CA ILE A 61 -3.88 12.47 -4.42
C ILE A 61 -5.15 11.97 -3.69
N ARG A 62 -6.26 11.85 -4.41
CA ARG A 62 -7.54 11.35 -3.87
C ARG A 62 -7.45 9.87 -3.49
N ALA A 63 -6.87 9.04 -4.35
CA ALA A 63 -6.73 7.62 -4.08
C ALA A 63 -5.85 7.33 -2.85
N VAL A 64 -4.80 8.14 -2.60
CA VAL A 64 -4.00 8.02 -1.37
C VAL A 64 -4.82 8.40 -0.13
N GLU A 65 -5.61 9.46 -0.20
CA GLU A 65 -6.52 9.84 0.89
C GLU A 65 -7.55 8.73 1.16
N ASP A 66 -8.15 8.16 0.12
CA ASP A 66 -9.15 7.09 0.24
C ASP A 66 -8.57 5.82 0.88
N VAL A 67 -7.42 5.34 0.40
CA VAL A 67 -6.78 4.11 0.91
C VAL A 67 -6.15 4.28 2.29
N THR A 68 -6.02 5.51 2.77
CA THR A 68 -5.55 5.85 4.13
C THR A 68 -6.69 6.22 5.08
N TRP A 69 -7.95 6.06 4.64
CA TRP A 69 -9.14 6.47 5.40
C TRP A 69 -9.10 7.95 5.84
N GLY A 70 -8.56 8.80 4.97
CA GLY A 70 -8.45 10.24 5.18
C GLY A 70 -7.31 10.67 6.10
N PHE A 71 -6.50 9.74 6.62
CA PHE A 71 -5.37 10.08 7.49
C PHE A 71 -4.26 10.82 6.75
N TRP A 72 -4.02 10.50 5.47
CA TRP A 72 -2.95 11.10 4.71
C TRP A 72 -3.38 11.53 3.32
N ARG A 73 -3.29 12.84 3.08
CA ARG A 73 -3.49 13.44 1.76
C ARG A 73 -2.17 14.09 1.31
N PRO A 74 -1.46 13.53 0.32
CA PRO A 74 -0.22 14.13 -0.16
C PRO A 74 -0.50 15.44 -0.90
N SER A 75 0.40 16.41 -0.76
CA SER A 75 0.25 17.70 -1.44
C SER A 75 0.56 17.58 -2.94
N PRO A 76 -0.03 18.43 -3.81
CA PRO A 76 0.36 18.55 -5.21
C PRO A 76 1.89 18.72 -5.39
N GLY A 77 2.52 19.53 -4.54
CA GLY A 77 3.96 19.78 -4.56
C GLY A 77 4.82 18.55 -4.21
N SER A 78 4.23 17.49 -3.65
CA SER A 78 4.93 16.21 -3.44
C SER A 78 4.66 15.22 -4.57
N VAL A 79 3.44 15.22 -5.12
CA VAL A 79 3.02 14.25 -6.15
C VAL A 79 3.55 14.60 -7.54
N TYR A 80 3.42 15.84 -8.00
CA TYR A 80 3.79 16.19 -9.38
C TYR A 80 5.30 16.09 -9.64
N PRO A 81 6.20 16.55 -8.74
CA PRO A 81 7.63 16.32 -8.90
C PRO A 81 8.00 14.83 -8.89
N LEU A 82 7.37 14.04 -8.02
CA LEU A 82 7.57 12.60 -7.97
C LEU A 82 7.15 11.91 -9.28
N LEU A 83 6.02 12.29 -9.87
CA LEU A 83 5.58 11.73 -11.16
C LEU A 83 6.58 12.03 -12.28
N LYS A 84 7.12 13.26 -12.32
CA LYS A 84 8.19 13.61 -13.26
C LYS A 84 9.45 12.78 -13.02
N GLN A 85 9.81 12.57 -11.75
CA GLN A 85 10.96 11.74 -11.39
C GLN A 85 10.76 10.28 -11.83
N LEU A 86 9.60 9.68 -11.53
CA LEU A 86 9.26 8.31 -11.93
C LEU A 86 9.24 8.15 -13.46
N GLU A 87 8.80 9.16 -14.18
CA GLU A 87 8.82 9.19 -15.65
C GLU A 87 10.26 9.26 -16.19
N ALA A 88 11.12 10.11 -15.59
CA ALA A 88 12.53 10.21 -15.94
C ALA A 88 13.32 8.92 -15.65
N GLU A 89 12.98 8.22 -14.58
CA GLU A 89 13.51 6.88 -14.26
C GLU A 89 12.92 5.77 -15.15
N GLY A 90 11.95 6.11 -16.00
CA GLY A 90 11.31 5.17 -16.92
C GLY A 90 10.39 4.16 -16.24
N LEU A 91 9.96 4.39 -14.98
CA LEU A 91 9.05 3.51 -14.25
C LEU A 91 7.58 3.75 -14.60
N VAL A 92 7.23 4.98 -14.99
CA VAL A 92 5.90 5.33 -15.50
C VAL A 92 6.03 6.03 -16.85
N ARG A 93 4.95 6.04 -17.62
CA ARG A 93 4.81 6.83 -18.83
C ARG A 93 3.54 7.65 -18.76
N ARG A 94 3.60 8.92 -19.16
CA ARG A 94 2.41 9.75 -19.32
C ARG A 94 1.71 9.46 -20.65
N ARG A 95 0.39 9.22 -20.58
CA ARG A 95 -0.50 9.05 -21.72
C ARG A 95 -0.93 10.40 -22.30
N SER A 96 -1.51 10.39 -23.50
CA SER A 96 -2.03 11.58 -24.18
C SER A 96 -3.13 12.31 -23.40
N ASP A 97 -3.91 11.58 -22.58
CA ASP A 97 -4.94 12.13 -21.70
C ASP A 97 -4.40 12.64 -20.35
N GLY A 98 -3.07 12.65 -20.19
CA GLY A 98 -2.39 13.16 -19.00
C GLY A 98 -2.33 12.19 -17.82
N ARG A 99 -2.88 10.97 -17.93
CA ARG A 99 -2.74 9.92 -16.91
C ARG A 99 -1.40 9.19 -17.04
N TYR A 100 -0.89 8.68 -15.93
CA TYR A 100 0.32 7.88 -15.86
C TYR A 100 -0.03 6.40 -15.81
N GLU A 101 0.75 5.57 -16.49
CA GLU A 101 0.68 4.11 -16.44
C GLU A 101 2.07 3.50 -16.24
N LEU A 102 2.14 2.28 -15.69
CA LEU A 102 3.42 1.60 -15.48
C LEU A 102 4.07 1.17 -16.79
N THR A 103 5.37 1.38 -16.88
CA THR A 103 6.22 0.70 -17.85
C THR A 103 6.53 -0.73 -17.39
N GLU A 104 7.30 -1.47 -18.19
CA GLU A 104 7.77 -2.79 -17.79
C GLU A 104 8.72 -2.75 -16.57
N SER A 105 9.63 -1.76 -16.52
CA SER A 105 10.49 -1.58 -15.34
C SER A 105 9.67 -1.16 -14.11
N GLY A 106 8.63 -0.34 -14.30
CA GLY A 106 7.67 0.02 -13.25
C GLY A 106 6.96 -1.20 -12.65
N ARG A 107 6.50 -2.12 -13.51
CA ARG A 107 5.93 -3.41 -13.06
C ARG A 107 6.93 -4.25 -12.28
N GLY A 108 8.21 -4.20 -12.63
CA GLY A 108 9.30 -4.79 -11.85
C GLY A 108 9.45 -4.16 -10.47
N ALA A 109 9.48 -2.83 -10.40
CA ALA A 109 9.63 -2.07 -9.16
C ALA A 109 8.49 -2.33 -8.17
N VAL A 110 7.25 -2.44 -8.64
CA VAL A 110 6.09 -2.76 -7.78
C VAL A 110 6.27 -4.10 -7.06
N LYS A 111 6.87 -5.10 -7.70
CA LYS A 111 7.15 -6.42 -7.08
C LYS A 111 8.18 -6.34 -5.94
N LEU A 112 8.89 -5.23 -5.81
CA LEU A 112 9.89 -5.00 -4.76
C LEU A 112 9.32 -4.22 -3.56
N ILE A 113 8.10 -3.69 -3.66
CA ILE A 113 7.46 -2.93 -2.59
C ILE A 113 7.30 -3.83 -1.36
N PRO A 114 7.89 -3.48 -0.19
CA PRO A 114 7.94 -4.38 0.97
C PRO A 114 6.58 -4.91 1.42
N TRP A 115 5.56 -4.05 1.50
CA TRP A 115 4.20 -4.48 1.89
C TRP A 115 3.45 -5.26 0.80
N LEU A 116 3.93 -5.27 -0.45
CA LEU A 116 3.44 -6.16 -1.52
C LEU A 116 4.21 -7.48 -1.61
N ARG A 117 5.37 -7.58 -0.95
CA ARG A 117 6.22 -8.79 -0.89
C ARG A 117 5.87 -9.73 0.26
N GLY A 118 4.90 -9.35 1.11
CA GLY A 118 4.24 -10.30 2.01
C GLY A 118 3.48 -11.35 1.20
N PRO A 119 3.58 -12.66 1.49
CA PRO A 119 2.94 -13.69 0.71
C PRO A 119 1.46 -13.68 1.06
N ARG A 120 0.66 -13.10 0.15
CA ARG A 120 -0.81 -13.24 0.05
C ARG A 120 -1.59 -12.79 1.30
N LEU A 121 -2.31 -11.68 1.18
CA LEU A 121 -3.44 -11.33 2.06
C LEU A 121 -3.21 -11.50 3.58
N GLY A 122 -2.71 -10.46 4.24
CA GLY A 122 -3.27 -10.06 5.54
C GLY A 122 -3.00 -10.92 6.78
N ALA A 123 -1.85 -11.59 6.93
CA ALA A 123 -1.42 -12.07 8.24
C ALA A 123 0.12 -12.07 8.41
N PRO A 124 0.64 -11.61 9.56
CA PRO A 124 2.05 -11.78 9.94
C PRO A 124 2.54 -13.22 9.89
N ARG A 125 3.80 -13.44 9.51
CA ARG A 125 4.42 -14.79 9.38
C ARG A 125 5.42 -15.13 10.48
N SER A 126 5.76 -14.16 11.29
CA SER A 126 6.64 -14.33 12.44
C SER A 126 6.14 -13.48 13.59
N VAL A 127 6.56 -13.81 14.81
CA VAL A 127 6.28 -12.97 15.98
C VAL A 127 6.83 -11.55 15.77
N GLY A 128 7.99 -11.41 15.10
CA GLY A 128 8.54 -10.10 14.74
C GLY A 128 7.61 -9.30 13.83
N GLU A 129 7.08 -9.92 12.77
CA GLU A 129 6.11 -9.27 11.87
C GLU A 129 4.81 -8.89 12.63
N ILE A 130 4.37 -9.70 13.61
CA ILE A 130 3.21 -9.36 14.46
C ILE A 130 3.50 -8.09 15.26
N VAL A 131 4.67 -8.01 15.89
CA VAL A 131 5.07 -6.85 16.72
C VAL A 131 5.19 -5.60 15.85
N GLU A 132 5.81 -5.68 14.68
CA GLU A 132 5.94 -4.56 13.74
C GLU A 132 4.57 -4.05 13.26
N GLU A 133 3.63 -4.94 12.96
CA GLU A 133 2.27 -4.55 12.59
C GLU A 133 1.55 -3.87 13.75
N ILE A 134 1.59 -4.44 14.96
CA ILE A 134 0.99 -3.85 16.16
C ILE A 134 1.56 -2.46 16.41
N GLU A 135 2.88 -2.30 16.37
CA GLU A 135 3.56 -1.02 16.56
C GLU A 135 3.06 0.01 15.56
N SER A 136 3.00 -0.34 14.27
CA SER A 136 2.53 0.58 13.26
C SER A 136 1.06 0.97 13.42
N TRP A 137 0.18 0.03 13.75
CA TRP A 137 -1.23 0.35 13.97
C TRP A 137 -1.42 1.18 15.24
N ALA A 138 -0.62 0.94 16.28
CA ALA A 138 -0.61 1.76 17.48
C ALA A 138 -0.13 3.19 17.18
N MET A 139 0.93 3.36 16.39
CA MET A 139 1.38 4.68 15.92
C MET A 139 0.29 5.40 15.12
N TYR A 140 -0.35 4.70 14.18
CA TYR A 140 -1.46 5.24 13.40
C TYR A 140 -2.61 5.72 14.27
N LEU A 141 -3.07 4.87 15.20
CA LEU A 141 -4.15 5.23 16.11
C LEU A 141 -3.77 6.41 17.01
N SER A 142 -2.49 6.51 17.38
CA SER A 142 -1.97 7.63 18.16
C SER A 142 -2.02 8.93 17.35
N ASP A 143 -1.51 8.94 16.12
CA ASP A 143 -1.55 10.11 15.25
C ASP A 143 -3.00 10.49 14.87
N LEU A 144 -3.87 9.51 14.63
CA LEU A 144 -5.28 9.72 14.33
C LEU A 144 -6.02 10.30 15.54
N ALA A 145 -5.69 9.87 16.76
CA ALA A 145 -6.29 10.40 17.98
C ALA A 145 -5.92 11.88 18.22
N VAL A 146 -4.76 12.33 17.73
CA VAL A 146 -4.35 13.74 17.78
C VAL A 146 -4.98 14.56 16.66
N SER A 147 -4.99 14.02 15.43
CA SER A 147 -5.45 14.78 14.25
C SER A 147 -6.97 14.80 14.06
N ASP A 148 -7.66 13.71 14.40
CA ASP A 148 -9.10 13.53 14.22
C ASP A 148 -9.68 12.67 15.37
N PRO A 149 -9.76 13.24 16.59
CA PRO A 149 -10.13 12.50 17.79
C PRO A 149 -11.54 11.91 17.72
N GLU A 150 -12.43 12.48 16.90
CA GLU A 150 -13.80 12.00 16.72
C GLU A 150 -13.83 10.61 16.08
N LYS A 151 -12.87 10.26 15.22
CA LYS A 151 -12.76 8.91 14.63
C LYS A 151 -12.31 7.84 15.62
N VAL A 152 -11.54 8.20 16.64
CA VAL A 152 -11.02 7.26 17.65
C VAL A 152 -11.92 7.17 18.88
N SER A 153 -12.60 8.28 19.22
CA SER A 153 -13.39 8.41 20.45
C SER A 153 -14.41 7.29 20.70
N PRO A 154 -15.13 6.75 19.69
CA PRO A 154 -16.10 5.67 19.91
C PRO A 154 -15.46 4.35 20.33
N TYR A 155 -14.14 4.19 20.13
CA TYR A 155 -13.41 2.95 20.36
C TYR A 155 -12.46 3.00 21.56
N LYS A 156 -12.44 4.10 22.34
CA LYS A 156 -11.50 4.33 23.46
C LYS A 156 -11.42 3.18 24.45
N GLU A 157 -12.56 2.59 24.82
CA GLU A 157 -12.58 1.48 25.77
C GLU A 157 -11.96 0.20 25.20
N ARG A 158 -12.21 -0.10 23.91
CA ARG A 158 -11.58 -1.23 23.22
C ARG A 158 -10.07 -1.04 23.09
N VAL A 159 -9.62 0.18 22.79
CA VAL A 159 -8.19 0.51 22.74
C VAL A 159 -7.53 0.31 24.11
N ARG A 160 -8.19 0.72 25.20
CA ARG A 160 -7.71 0.47 26.57
C ARG A 160 -7.57 -1.02 26.87
N GLN A 161 -8.55 -1.84 26.48
CA GLN A 161 -8.47 -3.29 26.65
C GLN A 161 -7.32 -3.92 25.85
N ILE A 162 -7.08 -3.47 24.62
CA ILE A 162 -5.93 -3.91 23.82
C ILE A 162 -4.61 -3.54 24.52
N ALA A 163 -4.50 -2.33 25.06
CA ALA A 163 -3.30 -1.90 25.78
C ALA A 163 -3.00 -2.79 27.01
N GLU A 164 -4.03 -3.17 27.77
CA GLU A 164 -3.86 -4.10 28.90
C GLU A 164 -3.44 -5.51 28.45
N LEU A 165 -3.93 -6.00 27.30
CA LEU A 165 -3.47 -7.28 26.74
C LEU A 165 -2.00 -7.21 26.34
N LEU A 166 -1.58 -6.13 25.65
CA LEU A 166 -0.20 -5.93 25.24
C LEU A 166 0.74 -5.78 26.43
N LYS A 167 0.31 -5.10 27.50
CA LYS A 167 1.07 -4.99 28.74
C LYS A 167 1.39 -6.37 29.34
N LYS A 168 0.41 -7.27 29.42
CA LYS A 168 0.64 -8.65 29.90
C LYS A 168 1.66 -9.40 29.05
N VAL A 169 1.67 -9.19 27.74
CA VAL A 169 2.65 -9.82 26.83
C VAL A 169 4.07 -9.30 27.11
N SER A 170 4.22 -8.02 27.48
CA SER A 170 5.52 -7.41 27.78
C SER A 170 6.15 -7.83 29.12
N GLU A 171 5.39 -8.53 29.96
CA GLU A 171 5.80 -8.98 31.30
C GLU A 171 6.18 -10.48 31.33
N VAL A 172 6.13 -11.17 30.17
CA VAL A 172 6.53 -12.58 29.99
C VAL A 172 8.04 -12.69 29.77
#